data_AF-A0A846DIR4-F1
#
_entry.id   AF-A0A846DIR4-F1
#
_cell.length_a   1.000
_cell.length_b   1.000
_cell.length_c   1.000
_cell.angle_alpha   90.00
_cell.angle_beta   90.00
_cell.angle_gamma   90.00
#
_symmetry.space_group_name_H-M   'P 1'
#
loop_
_entity.id
_entity.type
_entity.pdbx_description
1 polymer ?
#
loop_
_entity_poly.entity_id
_entity_poly.type
_entity_poly.pdbx_seq_one_letter_code
_entity_poly.pdbx_strand_id
1 'polypeptide(L)'
;EEVRRDMFERINTGSVELVDMEKRRGILQGPFLTLIGELSENTKFRQLCPFSEVSIRRKEQEEFVLRFFAYLNNYKNFKRRVNEFLNEYLEQNNNRLDSENMTQEFQSMLDFVEKNFPNGFSKSKTHSRTPRIRFEAISVGVALALRENPDLEPESMEWLDSNEFKEYTTSDASNSRPKLIRRVEYVRDQLLGR
;
A
#
# COMPACT_ATOMS: atom_id res chain seq x y z
N GLU A 1 26.14 -3.28 2.27
CA GLU A 1 25.03 -2.33 2.50
C GLU A 1 25.08 -1.68 3.89
N GLU A 2 25.47 -2.41 4.93
CA GLU A 2 25.53 -1.93 6.33
C GLU A 2 26.38 -0.65 6.53
N VAL A 3 27.54 -0.54 5.86
CA VAL A 3 28.40 0.67 5.92
C VAL A 3 27.74 1.89 5.27
N ARG A 4 27.03 1.73 4.14
CA ARG A 4 26.28 2.83 3.51
C ARG A 4 25.12 3.28 4.40
N ARG A 5 24.43 2.33 5.03
CA ARG A 5 23.33 2.60 5.97
C ARG A 5 23.82 3.39 7.17
N ASP A 6 24.92 2.96 7.81
CA ASP A 6 25.50 3.66 8.96
C ASP A 6 26.01 5.06 8.57
N MET A 7 26.68 5.22 7.43
CA MET A 7 27.07 6.54 6.92
C MET A 7 25.86 7.46 6.66
N PHE A 8 24.78 6.92 6.09
CA PHE A 8 23.59 7.69 5.76
C PHE A 8 22.82 8.13 7.02
N GLU A 9 22.67 7.25 8.01
CA GLU A 9 22.02 7.59 9.29
C GLU A 9 22.81 8.67 10.06
N ARG A 10 24.15 8.64 10.00
CA ARG A 10 24.99 9.68 10.60
C ARG A 10 24.86 11.05 9.91
N ILE A 11 24.64 11.08 8.60
CA ILE A 11 24.37 12.32 7.85
C ILE A 11 22.95 12.81 8.15
N ASN A 12 22.01 11.89 8.39
CA ASN A 12 20.60 12.16 8.67
C ASN A 12 20.33 12.69 10.11
N THR A 13 21.32 13.31 10.75
CA THR A 13 21.15 14.01 12.05
C THR A 13 20.92 15.52 11.88
N GLY A 14 20.54 15.97 10.68
CA GLY A 14 20.19 17.36 10.39
C GLY A 14 18.88 17.80 11.09
N SER A 15 18.52 19.07 10.94
CA SER A 15 17.39 19.71 11.64
C SER A 15 16.01 19.11 11.32
N VAL A 16 15.88 18.39 10.22
CA VAL A 16 14.65 17.73 9.78
C VAL A 16 14.97 16.27 9.48
N GLU A 17 14.39 15.36 10.27
CA GLU A 17 14.56 13.93 10.04
C GLU A 17 13.92 13.53 8.70
N LEU A 18 14.66 12.74 7.91
CA LEU A 18 14.11 12.09 6.72
C LEU A 18 13.07 11.05 7.10
N VAL A 19 11.98 10.97 6.33
CA VAL A 19 10.98 9.91 6.50
C VAL A 19 11.51 8.58 5.95
N ASP A 20 10.92 7.46 6.37
CA ASP A 20 11.44 6.13 6.04
C ASP A 20 11.61 5.89 4.53
N MET A 21 10.69 6.40 3.70
CA MET A 21 10.80 6.25 2.25
C MET A 21 11.96 7.09 1.64
N GLU A 22 12.25 8.26 2.21
CA GLU A 22 13.42 9.07 1.84
C GLU A 22 14.72 8.33 2.23
N LYS A 23 14.76 7.72 3.42
CA LYS A 23 15.88 6.87 3.85
C LYS A 23 16.07 5.67 2.93
N ARG A 24 15.00 4.96 2.55
CA ARG A 24 15.04 3.83 1.61
C ARG A 24 15.63 4.23 0.26
N ARG A 25 15.23 5.37 -0.31
CA ARG A 25 15.81 5.89 -1.57
C ARG A 25 17.32 6.16 -1.47
N GLY A 26 17.79 6.63 -0.33
CA GLY A 26 19.22 6.89 -0.10
C GLY A 26 20.07 5.63 0.12
N ILE A 27 19.47 4.58 0.70
CA ILE A 27 20.22 3.41 1.21
C ILE A 27 19.95 2.14 0.38
N LEU A 28 18.69 1.87 0.06
CA LEU A 28 18.20 0.64 -0.56
C LEU A 28 17.80 0.91 -2.02
N GLN A 29 18.79 0.99 -2.90
CA GLN A 29 18.56 1.18 -4.34
C GLN A 29 18.32 -0.16 -5.05
N GLY A 30 17.63 -0.12 -6.20
CA GLY A 30 17.45 -1.30 -7.04
C GLY A 30 16.24 -1.20 -7.97
N PRO A 31 16.10 -2.17 -8.89
CA PRO A 31 15.09 -2.13 -9.94
C PRO A 31 13.66 -2.17 -9.36
N PHE A 32 13.44 -2.83 -8.22
CA PHE A 32 12.12 -2.85 -7.60
C PHE A 32 11.71 -1.47 -7.05
N LEU A 33 12.67 -0.72 -6.48
CA LEU A 33 12.40 0.65 -6.03
C LEU A 33 12.18 1.62 -7.21
N THR A 34 12.80 1.38 -8.36
CA THR A 34 12.49 2.10 -9.60
C THR A 34 11.04 1.87 -10.02
N LEU A 35 10.60 0.60 -10.09
CA LEU A 35 9.22 0.25 -10.40
C LEU A 35 8.22 0.89 -9.42
N ILE A 36 8.49 0.86 -8.12
CA ILE A 36 7.66 1.54 -7.10
C ILE A 36 7.53 3.04 -7.43
N GLY A 37 8.61 3.67 -7.86
CA GLY A 37 8.62 5.08 -8.29
C GLY A 37 7.67 5.29 -9.46
N GLU A 38 7.84 4.53 -10.55
CA GLU A 38 7.02 4.61 -11.76
C GLU A 38 5.53 4.41 -11.46
N LEU A 39 5.18 3.37 -10.70
CA LEU A 39 3.80 3.08 -10.32
C LEU A 39 3.20 4.16 -9.41
N SER A 40 4.01 4.83 -8.58
CA SER A 40 3.54 5.94 -7.72
C SER A 40 3.20 7.21 -8.51
N GLU A 41 3.69 7.32 -9.75
CA GLU A 41 3.40 8.43 -10.66
C GLU A 41 2.18 8.18 -11.55
N ASN A 42 1.64 6.96 -11.53
CA ASN A 42 0.45 6.59 -12.30
C ASN A 42 -0.71 7.56 -12.03
N THR A 43 -1.28 8.11 -13.11
CA THR A 43 -2.32 9.15 -13.03
C THR A 43 -3.58 8.66 -12.32
N LYS A 44 -4.02 7.43 -12.60
CA LYS A 44 -5.19 6.82 -11.97
C LYS A 44 -4.97 6.61 -10.48
N PHE A 45 -3.80 6.11 -10.09
CA PHE A 45 -3.46 5.98 -8.67
C PHE A 45 -3.53 7.33 -7.93
N ARG A 46 -2.99 8.40 -8.53
CA ARG A 46 -3.01 9.75 -7.95
C ARG A 46 -4.41 10.36 -7.87
N GLN A 47 -5.31 9.99 -8.77
CA GLN A 47 -6.70 10.42 -8.75
C GLN A 47 -7.51 9.67 -7.68
N LEU A 48 -7.34 8.34 -7.59
CA LEU A 48 -8.04 7.50 -6.62
C LEU A 48 -7.51 7.66 -5.19
N CYS A 49 -6.24 8.08 -5.04
CA CYS A 49 -5.58 8.25 -3.76
C CYS A 49 -5.06 9.70 -3.62
N PRO A 50 -5.84 10.62 -3.04
CA PRO A 50 -5.38 11.98 -2.82
C PRO A 50 -4.26 12.05 -1.77
N PHE A 51 -3.24 12.85 -2.09
CA PHE A 51 -2.11 13.17 -1.22
C PHE A 51 -1.92 14.68 -1.15
N SER A 52 -1.47 15.19 0.01
CA SER A 52 -1.04 16.60 0.10
C SER A 52 0.30 16.80 -0.61
N GLU A 53 0.59 18.02 -1.08
CA GLU A 53 1.88 18.35 -1.70
C GLU A 53 3.08 18.01 -0.81
N VAL A 54 2.94 18.22 0.50
CA VAL A 54 3.97 17.84 1.49
C VAL A 54 4.21 16.33 1.45
N SER A 55 3.15 15.52 1.39
CA SER A 55 3.25 14.06 1.36
C SER A 55 3.89 13.55 0.06
N ILE A 56 3.57 14.20 -1.07
CA ILE A 56 4.19 13.90 -2.37
C ILE A 56 5.69 14.20 -2.33
N ARG A 57 6.09 15.37 -1.82
CA ARG A 57 7.52 15.73 -1.66
C ARG A 57 8.28 14.74 -0.78
N ARG A 58 7.64 14.23 0.28
CA ARG A 58 8.17 13.22 1.21
C ARG A 58 8.06 11.77 0.67
N LYS A 59 7.70 11.59 -0.60
CA LYS A 59 7.57 10.27 -1.26
C LYS A 59 6.58 9.31 -0.60
N GLU A 60 5.52 9.82 0.05
CA GLU A 60 4.50 8.96 0.69
C GLU A 60 3.78 8.05 -0.31
N GLN A 61 3.64 8.50 -1.57
CA GLN A 61 3.04 7.72 -2.66
C GLN A 61 3.82 6.43 -2.93
N GLU A 62 5.14 6.51 -2.93
CA GLU A 62 6.03 5.35 -3.11
C GLU A 62 5.88 4.36 -1.95
N GLU A 63 5.72 4.85 -0.72
CA GLU A 63 5.49 3.98 0.43
C GLU A 63 4.13 3.26 0.35
N PHE A 64 3.10 3.89 -0.20
CA PHE A 64 1.81 3.23 -0.43
C PHE A 64 1.95 2.08 -1.43
N VAL A 65 2.61 2.29 -2.55
CA VAL A 65 2.88 1.23 -3.54
C VAL A 65 3.72 0.11 -2.94
N LEU A 66 4.77 0.44 -2.17
CA LEU A 66 5.60 -0.55 -1.48
C LEU A 66 4.77 -1.37 -0.47
N ARG A 67 3.90 -0.73 0.31
CA ARG A 67 3.00 -1.40 1.25
C ARG A 67 2.00 -2.32 0.56
N PHE A 68 1.45 -1.89 -0.58
CA PHE A 68 0.56 -2.72 -1.38
C PHE A 68 1.22 -4.07 -1.71
N PHE A 69 2.37 -4.06 -2.36
CA PHE A 69 3.05 -5.30 -2.75
C PHE A 69 3.52 -6.12 -1.55
N ALA A 70 4.11 -5.47 -0.55
CA ALA A 70 4.62 -6.17 0.63
C ALA A 70 3.51 -6.90 1.38
N TYR A 71 2.35 -6.28 1.55
CA TYR A 71 1.21 -6.94 2.19
C TYR A 71 0.52 -7.93 1.26
N LEU A 72 0.27 -7.60 0.00
CA LEU A 72 -0.34 -8.54 -0.95
C LEU A 72 0.41 -9.87 -1.03
N ASN A 73 1.75 -9.81 -1.05
CA ASN A 73 2.58 -11.00 -1.22
C ASN A 73 3.04 -11.64 0.09
N ASN A 74 2.95 -10.94 1.23
CA ASN A 74 3.58 -11.42 2.45
C ASN A 74 2.88 -11.04 3.77
N TYR A 75 1.60 -10.61 3.75
CA TYR A 75 0.89 -10.16 4.96
C TYR A 75 0.80 -11.24 6.06
N LYS A 76 0.76 -12.53 5.72
CA LYS A 76 0.71 -13.64 6.70
C LYS A 76 2.00 -13.77 7.52
N ASN A 77 3.13 -13.29 6.99
CA ASN A 77 4.42 -13.30 7.66
C ASN A 77 4.76 -11.96 8.33
N PHE A 78 3.90 -10.94 8.18
CA PHE A 78 4.07 -9.68 8.89
C PHE A 78 4.06 -9.91 10.41
N LYS A 79 5.02 -9.33 11.13
CA LYS A 79 5.10 -9.43 12.59
C LYS A 79 4.52 -8.17 13.24
N ARG A 80 5.35 -7.14 13.42
CA ARG A 80 4.95 -5.91 14.13
C ARG A 80 5.67 -4.66 13.62
N ARG A 81 6.94 -4.77 13.21
CA ARG A 81 7.75 -3.64 12.78
C ARG A 81 7.59 -3.43 11.27
N VAL A 82 6.75 -2.46 10.92
CA VAL A 82 6.43 -2.15 9.51
C VAL A 82 7.69 -1.78 8.73
N ASN A 83 8.57 -0.96 9.28
CA ASN A 83 9.77 -0.53 8.55
C ASN A 83 10.71 -1.68 8.22
N GLU A 84 10.94 -2.59 9.17
CA GLU A 84 11.74 -3.79 8.93
C GLU A 84 11.09 -4.66 7.86
N PHE A 85 9.78 -4.90 7.96
CA PHE A 85 9.02 -5.69 6.98
C PHE A 85 9.11 -5.11 5.56
N LEU A 86 8.97 -3.79 5.39
CA LEU A 86 9.07 -3.15 4.09
C LEU A 86 10.51 -3.16 3.54
N ASN A 87 11.51 -3.00 4.40
CA ASN A 87 12.91 -3.06 4.00
C ASN A 87 13.29 -4.47 3.54
N GLU A 88 12.94 -5.49 4.31
CA GLU A 88 13.16 -6.90 3.97
C GLU A 88 12.47 -7.26 2.63
N TYR A 89 11.23 -6.81 2.43
CA TYR A 89 10.51 -7.04 1.19
C TYR A 89 11.20 -6.37 -0.01
N LEU A 90 11.68 -5.14 0.16
CA LEU A 90 12.38 -4.40 -0.90
C LEU A 90 13.69 -5.09 -1.28
N GLU A 91 14.51 -5.48 -0.30
CA GLU A 91 15.77 -6.20 -0.52
C GLU A 91 15.57 -7.54 -1.24
N GLN A 92 14.54 -8.31 -0.85
CA GLN A 92 14.23 -9.61 -1.45
C GLN A 92 13.80 -9.53 -2.92
N ASN A 93 13.09 -8.47 -3.31
CA ASN A 93 12.51 -8.34 -4.65
C ASN A 93 13.46 -7.71 -5.67
N ASN A 94 14.57 -7.08 -5.24
CA ASN A 94 15.56 -6.53 -6.17
C ASN A 94 16.17 -7.58 -7.13
N ASN A 95 16.23 -8.85 -6.72
CA ASN A 95 16.81 -9.94 -7.52
C ASN A 95 15.78 -10.83 -8.21
N ARG A 96 14.48 -10.61 -7.97
CA ARG A 96 13.38 -11.51 -8.41
C ARG A 96 12.22 -10.73 -9.04
N LEU A 97 12.52 -9.56 -9.58
CA LEU A 97 11.52 -8.63 -10.09
C LEU A 97 10.83 -9.19 -11.34
N ASP A 98 9.51 -9.34 -11.26
CA ASP A 98 8.62 -9.54 -12.40
C ASP A 98 7.82 -8.26 -12.62
N SER A 99 8.44 -7.27 -13.27
CA SER A 99 7.89 -5.92 -13.38
C SER A 99 6.59 -5.87 -14.16
N GLU A 100 6.43 -6.71 -15.18
CA GLU A 100 5.24 -6.74 -16.03
C GLU A 100 4.03 -7.24 -15.24
N ASN A 101 4.15 -8.40 -14.58
CA ASN A 101 3.08 -8.96 -13.76
C ASN A 101 2.71 -8.04 -12.58
N MET A 102 3.71 -7.51 -11.87
CA MET A 102 3.46 -6.57 -10.77
C MET A 102 2.75 -5.29 -11.22
N THR A 103 3.11 -4.78 -12.41
CA THR A 103 2.43 -3.62 -13.01
C THR A 103 1.00 -3.96 -13.36
N GLN A 104 0.77 -5.09 -14.03
CA GLN A 104 -0.57 -5.55 -14.40
C GLN A 104 -1.46 -5.73 -13.18
N GLU A 105 -0.96 -6.39 -12.14
CA GLU A 105 -1.71 -6.62 -10.90
C GLU A 105 -2.08 -5.31 -10.18
N PHE A 106 -1.16 -4.33 -10.18
CA PHE A 106 -1.46 -2.99 -9.65
C PHE A 106 -2.50 -2.26 -10.51
N GLN A 107 -2.39 -2.31 -11.85
CA GLN A 107 -3.38 -1.69 -12.75
C GLN A 107 -4.76 -2.32 -12.60
N SER A 108 -4.87 -3.65 -12.60
CA SER A 108 -6.15 -4.35 -12.42
C SER A 108 -6.82 -3.99 -11.09
N MET A 109 -6.04 -3.84 -10.01
CA MET A 109 -6.54 -3.37 -8.74
C MET A 109 -7.08 -1.92 -8.82
N LEU A 110 -6.36 -1.02 -9.48
CA LEU A 110 -6.83 0.37 -9.68
C LEU A 110 -8.09 0.43 -10.56
N ASP A 111 -8.15 -0.35 -11.62
CA ASP A 111 -9.29 -0.43 -12.54
C ASP A 111 -10.55 -0.90 -11.80
N PHE A 112 -10.40 -1.92 -10.95
CA PHE A 112 -11.49 -2.40 -10.12
C PHE A 112 -11.95 -1.35 -9.10
N VAL A 113 -11.00 -0.65 -8.47
CA VAL A 113 -11.32 0.43 -7.52
C VAL A 113 -12.03 1.59 -8.22
N GLU A 114 -11.56 2.01 -9.38
CA GLU A 114 -12.18 3.06 -10.19
C GLU A 114 -13.62 2.70 -10.59
N LYS A 115 -13.86 1.45 -11.01
CA LYS A 115 -15.19 0.96 -11.41
C LYS A 115 -16.17 0.90 -10.23
N ASN A 116 -15.72 0.41 -9.07
CA ASN A 116 -16.63 -0.02 -7.99
C ASN A 116 -16.62 0.86 -6.74
N PHE A 117 -15.62 1.73 -6.52
CA PHE A 117 -15.48 2.51 -5.29
C PHE A 117 -15.72 4.01 -5.58
N PRO A 118 -16.89 4.58 -5.21
CA PRO A 118 -17.27 5.95 -5.58
C PRO A 118 -16.31 7.06 -5.13
N ASN A 119 -15.49 6.77 -4.12
CA ASN A 119 -14.51 7.69 -3.53
C ASN A 119 -13.07 7.22 -3.72
N GLY A 120 -12.82 6.19 -4.54
CA GLY A 120 -11.53 5.52 -4.62
C GLY A 120 -11.09 5.02 -3.23
N PHE A 121 -9.88 5.40 -2.82
CA PHE A 121 -9.32 5.02 -1.51
C PHE A 121 -9.67 6.00 -0.38
N SER A 122 -10.24 7.16 -0.68
CA SER A 122 -10.59 8.15 0.35
C SER A 122 -11.88 7.77 1.09
N LYS A 123 -12.16 8.44 2.21
CA LYS A 123 -13.41 8.25 2.95
C LYS A 123 -14.60 8.94 2.28
N SER A 124 -14.36 10.01 1.53
CA SER A 124 -15.38 10.78 0.81
C SER A 124 -14.71 11.63 -0.27
N LYS A 125 -15.50 12.09 -1.25
CA LYS A 125 -15.02 13.01 -2.31
C LYS A 125 -14.39 14.31 -1.80
N THR A 126 -14.71 14.74 -0.57
CA THR A 126 -14.20 15.99 0.02
C THR A 126 -12.92 15.80 0.82
N HIS A 127 -12.53 14.56 1.13
CA HIS A 127 -11.29 14.30 1.86
C HIS A 127 -10.06 14.47 0.96
N SER A 128 -9.15 15.34 1.37
CA SER A 128 -7.90 15.64 0.67
C SER A 128 -6.76 14.65 0.95
N ARG A 129 -7.01 13.59 1.72
CA ARG A 129 -6.01 12.58 2.07
C ARG A 129 -6.62 11.19 2.22
N THR A 130 -5.93 10.19 1.70
CA THR A 130 -6.23 8.78 1.93
C THR A 130 -5.62 8.30 3.25
N PRO A 131 -6.42 7.74 4.18
CA PRO A 131 -5.89 7.04 5.34
C PRO A 131 -5.15 5.77 4.91
N ARG A 132 -3.92 5.61 5.39
CA ARG A 132 -3.04 4.50 5.01
C ARG A 132 -3.65 3.11 5.27
N ILE A 133 -4.28 2.91 6.43
CA ILE A 133 -4.91 1.64 6.80
C ILE A 133 -6.08 1.31 5.86
N ARG A 134 -6.84 2.33 5.42
CA ARG A 134 -7.93 2.17 4.46
C ARG A 134 -7.39 1.79 3.09
N PHE A 135 -6.32 2.45 2.63
CA PHE A 135 -5.63 2.06 1.40
C PHE A 135 -5.15 0.61 1.46
N GLU A 136 -4.46 0.22 2.53
CA GLU A 136 -3.96 -1.15 2.71
C GLU A 136 -5.10 -2.18 2.70
N ALA A 137 -6.20 -1.92 3.40
CA ALA A 137 -7.36 -2.81 3.43
C ALA A 137 -7.97 -2.98 2.03
N ILE A 138 -8.25 -1.87 1.35
CA ILE A 138 -8.92 -1.88 0.04
C ILE A 138 -8.01 -2.47 -1.04
N SER A 139 -6.81 -1.91 -1.23
CA SER A 139 -5.93 -2.30 -2.32
C SER A 139 -5.52 -3.78 -2.23
N VAL A 140 -5.13 -4.25 -1.05
CA VAL A 140 -4.73 -5.65 -0.85
C VAL A 140 -5.94 -6.57 -0.92
N GLY A 141 -7.06 -6.22 -0.29
CA GLY A 141 -8.26 -7.04 -0.32
C GLY A 141 -8.84 -7.21 -1.73
N VAL A 142 -8.87 -6.12 -2.52
CA VAL A 142 -9.27 -6.15 -3.94
C VAL A 142 -8.32 -7.05 -4.75
N ALA A 143 -7.01 -6.85 -4.64
CA ALA A 143 -6.05 -7.68 -5.38
C ALA A 143 -6.14 -9.17 -4.97
N LEU A 144 -6.36 -9.48 -3.69
CA LEU A 144 -6.61 -10.86 -3.24
C LEU A 144 -7.90 -11.43 -3.85
N ALA A 145 -8.98 -10.64 -3.92
CA ALA A 145 -10.22 -11.09 -4.54
C ALA A 145 -10.07 -11.33 -6.05
N LEU A 146 -9.35 -10.45 -6.75
CA LEU A 146 -9.05 -10.59 -8.18
C LEU A 146 -8.14 -11.78 -8.48
N ARG A 147 -7.22 -12.14 -7.58
CA ARG A 147 -6.43 -13.38 -7.69
C ARG A 147 -7.30 -14.64 -7.63
N GLU A 148 -8.41 -14.60 -6.89
CA GLU A 148 -9.34 -15.72 -6.77
C GLU A 148 -10.38 -15.72 -7.91
N ASN A 149 -10.85 -14.54 -8.31
CA ASN A 149 -11.78 -14.37 -9.42
C ASN A 149 -11.39 -13.12 -10.25
N PRO A 150 -10.69 -13.28 -11.38
CA PRO A 150 -10.27 -12.16 -12.22
C PRO A 150 -11.43 -11.36 -12.83
N ASP A 151 -12.57 -12.01 -13.08
CA ASP A 151 -13.77 -11.40 -13.68
C ASP A 151 -14.80 -10.98 -12.62
N LEU A 152 -14.33 -10.68 -11.40
CA LEU A 152 -15.18 -10.38 -10.26
C LEU A 152 -16.10 -9.17 -10.52
N GLU A 153 -17.38 -9.38 -10.30
CA GLU A 153 -18.38 -8.32 -10.19
C GLU A 153 -19.03 -8.39 -8.80
N PRO A 154 -18.76 -7.41 -7.91
CA PRO A 154 -19.27 -7.46 -6.55
C PRO A 154 -20.79 -7.26 -6.53
N GLU A 155 -21.51 -8.08 -5.77
CA GLU A 155 -22.96 -7.97 -5.62
C GLU A 155 -23.37 -6.66 -4.93
N SER A 156 -22.57 -6.21 -3.95
CA SER A 156 -22.82 -4.99 -3.18
C SER A 156 -21.53 -4.34 -2.68
N MET A 157 -21.57 -3.01 -2.58
CA MET A 157 -20.51 -2.19 -1.97
C MET A 157 -20.97 -1.52 -0.66
N GLU A 158 -22.16 -1.86 -0.13
CA GLU A 158 -22.73 -1.23 1.08
C GLU A 158 -21.85 -1.43 2.34
N TRP A 159 -21.07 -2.52 2.38
CA TRP A 159 -20.13 -2.81 3.45
C TRP A 159 -19.04 -1.73 3.61
N LEU A 160 -18.79 -0.89 2.59
CA LEU A 160 -17.86 0.25 2.67
C LEU A 160 -18.27 1.28 3.73
N ASP A 161 -19.56 1.34 4.07
CA ASP A 161 -20.12 2.27 5.04
C ASP A 161 -20.50 1.58 6.37
N SER A 162 -20.26 0.28 6.47
CA SER A 162 -20.50 -0.53 7.68
C SER A 162 -19.66 -0.05 8.88
N ASN A 163 -20.15 -0.36 10.09
CA ASN A 163 -19.42 -0.05 11.31
C ASN A 163 -18.17 -0.94 11.45
N GLU A 164 -18.25 -2.17 10.96
CA GLU A 164 -17.18 -3.16 10.91
C GLU A 164 -16.02 -2.64 10.07
N PHE A 165 -16.28 -2.18 8.84
CA PHE A 165 -15.21 -1.65 7.99
C PHE A 165 -14.60 -0.37 8.58
N LYS A 166 -15.42 0.49 9.18
CA LYS A 166 -14.95 1.68 9.90
C LYS A 166 -14.02 1.28 11.04
N GLU A 167 -14.39 0.31 11.89
CA GLU A 167 -13.57 -0.23 12.98
C GLU A 167 -12.22 -0.72 12.45
N TYR A 168 -12.23 -1.52 11.38
CA TYR A 168 -11.02 -2.16 10.83
C TYR A 168 -10.07 -1.18 10.15
N THR A 169 -10.55 0.03 9.84
CA THR A 169 -9.78 1.07 9.14
C THR A 169 -9.55 2.34 9.97
N THR A 170 -9.84 2.32 11.27
CA THR A 170 -9.51 3.41 12.20
C THR A 170 -8.01 3.52 12.49
N SER A 171 -7.54 4.70 12.92
CA SER A 171 -6.14 4.92 13.31
C SER A 171 -5.69 4.08 14.51
N ASP A 172 -6.63 3.66 15.37
CA ASP A 172 -6.36 2.79 16.53
C ASP A 172 -6.25 1.30 16.15
N ALA A 173 -6.47 0.97 14.87
CA ALA A 173 -6.19 -0.35 14.33
C ALA A 173 -4.66 -0.56 14.26
N SER A 174 -4.08 -0.99 15.39
CA SER A 174 -2.65 -1.28 15.50
C SER A 174 -2.13 -2.13 14.34
N ASN A 175 -0.88 -1.90 13.91
CA ASN A 175 -0.16 -2.75 12.95
C ASN A 175 0.27 -4.09 13.56
N SER A 176 -0.66 -4.85 14.13
CA SER A 176 -0.45 -6.24 14.50
C SER A 176 -0.89 -7.15 13.35
N ARG A 177 -0.22 -8.28 13.19
CA ARG A 177 -0.58 -9.29 12.18
C ARG A 177 -2.08 -9.65 12.18
N PRO A 178 -2.73 -9.95 13.32
CA PRO A 178 -4.15 -10.32 13.29
C PRO A 178 -5.05 -9.20 12.75
N LYS A 179 -4.73 -7.93 13.06
CA LYS A 179 -5.51 -6.78 12.56
C LYS A 179 -5.25 -6.51 11.08
N LEU A 180 -4.04 -6.75 10.58
CA LEU A 180 -3.74 -6.67 9.15
C LEU A 180 -4.51 -7.74 8.38
N ILE A 181 -4.44 -9.00 8.82
CA ILE A 181 -5.20 -10.11 8.23
C ILE A 181 -6.70 -9.77 8.22
N ARG A 182 -7.24 -9.38 9.38
CA ARG A 182 -8.67 -9.05 9.53
C ARG A 182 -9.15 -8.02 8.52
N ARG A 183 -8.43 -6.91 8.33
CA ARG A 183 -8.88 -5.83 7.44
C ARG A 183 -8.78 -6.16 5.94
N VAL A 184 -7.72 -6.87 5.52
CA VAL A 184 -7.53 -7.19 4.09
C VAL A 184 -8.43 -8.35 3.67
N GLU A 185 -8.58 -9.35 4.54
CA GLU A 185 -9.46 -10.49 4.28
C GLU A 185 -10.92 -10.10 4.36
N TYR A 186 -11.30 -9.19 5.26
CA TYR A 186 -12.66 -8.64 5.28
C TYR A 186 -13.06 -8.03 3.93
N VAL A 187 -12.20 -7.19 3.33
CA VAL A 187 -12.48 -6.62 2.00
C VAL A 187 -12.59 -7.71 0.95
N ARG A 188 -11.65 -8.66 0.92
CA ARG A 188 -11.68 -9.80 -0.02
C ARG A 188 -12.99 -10.57 0.09
N ASP A 189 -13.37 -10.93 1.32
CA ASP A 189 -14.52 -11.81 1.58
C ASP A 189 -15.84 -11.10 1.26
N GLN A 190 -15.96 -9.80 1.57
CA GLN A 190 -17.12 -9.00 1.16
C GLN A 190 -17.25 -8.92 -0.36
N LEU A 191 -16.14 -8.75 -1.10
CA LEU A 191 -16.17 -8.71 -2.55
C LEU A 191 -16.53 -10.07 -3.17
N LEU A 192 -16.16 -11.18 -2.51
CA LEU A 192 -16.42 -12.56 -2.97
C LEU A 192 -17.75 -13.15 -2.44
N GLY A 193 -18.54 -12.41 -1.66
CA GLY A 193 -19.81 -12.88 -1.10
C GLY A 193 -19.68 -13.97 -0.04
N ARG A 194 -18.67 -13.88 0.83
CA ARG A 194 -18.37 -14.84 1.92
C ARG A 194 -18.73 -14.33 3.31
#